data_AF-A0A2V5ZMS6-F1
#
_entry.id   AF-A0A2V5ZMS6-F1
#
_cell.length_a   1.000
_cell.length_b   1.000
_cell.length_c   1.000
_cell.angle_alpha   90.00
_cell.angle_beta   90.00
_cell.angle_gamma   90.00
#
_symmetry.space_group_name_H-M   'P 1'
#
loop_
_entity.id
_entity.type
_entity.pdbx_description
1 polymer ?
#
loop_
_entity_poly.entity_id
_entity_poly.type
_entity_poly.pdbx_seq_one_letter_code
_entity_poly.pdbx_strand_id
1 'polypeptide(L)'
;MNEEPKSPARIGQGMDYGEQADVQQVHAAVQREKREPRVGAEPLSIWLIAIYGLAVFFGGAYLGRYSGNFTGGGLDPMGAPPPAKKTAAGPGGGEQVAELSPRDRGKKIFAANCQTCHQATGLGVAGQYPPLAGSEFTNGGSRRMGMIVLKGLQGPVKVKGQQYGSAVMQPWDKTLTDQKIADVMTYERSDWGNSASPVTAEQITALRKELANHPESFTEHDILAAPEEDIPGGAPAGGAGPKPGAAAKPAEPPKPQG
;
A
#
# COMPACT_ATOMS: atom_id res chain seq x y z
N MET A 1 85.93 9.93 86.54
CA MET A 1 86.41 8.67 85.94
C MET A 1 85.22 7.81 85.57
N ASN A 2 85.40 6.96 84.57
CA ASN A 2 84.56 5.82 84.14
C ASN A 2 83.64 6.08 82.93
N GLU A 3 84.32 6.20 81.79
CA GLU A 3 84.16 5.45 80.53
C GLU A 3 82.88 4.63 80.29
N GLU A 4 82.23 4.92 79.15
CA GLU A 4 81.31 4.05 78.41
C GLU A 4 82.00 2.78 77.88
N PRO A 5 81.22 1.73 77.58
CA PRO A 5 81.53 0.88 76.44
C PRO A 5 80.40 0.90 75.41
N LYS A 6 80.76 1.27 74.18
CA LYS A 6 79.96 1.19 72.95
C LYS A 6 80.20 -0.18 72.29
N SER A 7 79.14 -0.90 71.86
CA SER A 7 79.04 -1.77 70.65
C SER A 7 78.16 -3.02 70.85
N PRO A 8 77.62 -3.69 69.79
CA PRO A 8 77.70 -3.41 68.35
C PRO A 8 76.32 -3.26 67.66
N ALA A 9 76.36 -2.74 66.42
CA ALA A 9 75.22 -2.61 65.53
C ALA A 9 74.55 -3.97 65.25
N ARG A 10 73.24 -4.08 65.52
CA ARG A 10 72.41 -5.14 64.92
C ARG A 10 71.87 -4.63 63.59
N ILE A 11 72.31 -5.25 62.50
CA ILE A 11 71.63 -5.16 61.20
C ILE A 11 70.31 -5.91 61.36
N GLY A 12 69.26 -5.19 61.74
CA GLY A 12 67.89 -5.69 61.65
C GLY A 12 67.39 -5.41 60.24
N GLN A 13 66.97 -6.46 59.53
CA GLN A 13 66.06 -6.36 58.39
C GLN A 13 64.77 -5.67 58.88
N GLY A 14 64.75 -4.35 58.84
CA GLY A 14 63.53 -3.57 58.99
C GLY A 14 62.74 -3.70 57.71
N MET A 15 61.50 -4.19 57.81
CA MET A 15 60.49 -3.98 56.77
C MET A 15 60.49 -2.47 56.46
N ASP A 16 60.70 -2.08 55.22
CA ASP A 16 60.72 -0.67 54.83
C ASP A 16 59.30 -0.09 55.01
N TYR A 17 59.08 0.57 56.14
CA TYR A 17 57.82 1.23 56.47
C TYR A 17 57.59 2.50 55.64
N GLY A 18 58.57 2.93 54.83
CA GLY A 18 58.41 4.02 53.86
C GLY A 18 57.44 3.65 52.75
N GLU A 19 57.46 2.39 52.29
CA GLU A 19 56.60 1.94 51.20
C GLU A 19 55.13 1.83 51.64
N GLN A 20 54.87 1.46 52.90
CA GLN A 20 53.49 1.45 53.43
C GLN A 20 52.90 2.85 53.58
N ALA A 21 53.72 3.84 53.98
CA ALA A 21 53.29 5.23 54.10
C ALA A 21 53.01 5.85 52.72
N ASP A 22 53.85 5.55 51.72
CA ASP A 22 53.66 6.04 50.35
C ASP A 22 52.44 5.39 49.68
N VAL A 23 52.25 4.08 49.83
CA VAL A 23 51.06 3.38 49.32
C VAL A 23 49.79 3.93 49.97
N GLN A 24 49.77 4.21 51.28
CA GLN A 24 48.62 4.83 51.94
C GLN A 24 48.38 6.27 51.48
N GLN A 25 49.42 7.04 51.24
CA GLN A 25 49.32 8.42 50.75
C GLN A 25 48.81 8.48 49.30
N VAL A 26 49.28 7.55 48.44
CA VAL A 26 48.82 7.39 47.05
C VAL A 26 47.36 6.90 47.02
N HIS A 27 46.97 5.95 47.89
CA HIS A 27 45.57 5.52 48.00
C HIS A 27 44.67 6.65 48.52
N ALA A 28 45.15 7.47 49.47
CA ALA A 28 44.43 8.64 49.96
C ALA A 28 44.32 9.77 48.92
N ALA A 29 45.27 9.87 47.98
CA ALA A 29 45.19 10.80 46.85
C ALA A 29 44.19 10.30 45.79
N VAL A 30 44.20 9.01 45.45
CA VAL A 30 43.28 8.41 44.47
C VAL A 30 41.82 8.40 44.97
N GLN A 31 41.59 8.17 46.25
CA GLN A 31 40.23 8.21 46.85
C GLN A 31 39.67 9.63 47.01
N ARG A 32 40.52 10.67 47.00
CA ARG A 32 40.06 12.07 47.01
C ARG A 32 39.50 12.52 45.66
N GLU A 33 39.95 11.93 44.54
CA GLU A 33 39.56 12.37 43.21
C GLU A 33 38.39 11.59 42.59
N LYS A 34 38.16 10.33 43.01
CA LYS A 34 37.06 9.51 42.47
C LYS A 34 35.99 9.25 43.50
N ARG A 35 35.06 10.20 43.64
CA ARG A 35 33.70 9.86 44.12
C ARG A 35 33.14 8.81 43.16
N GLU A 36 32.86 7.62 43.66
CA GLU A 36 32.14 6.59 42.90
C GLU A 36 30.89 7.23 42.27
N PRO A 37 30.68 7.12 40.94
CA PRO A 37 29.49 7.63 40.32
C PRO A 37 28.31 6.81 40.84
N ARG A 38 27.63 7.32 41.86
CA ARG A 38 26.37 6.73 42.31
C ARG A 38 25.35 7.00 41.23
N VAL A 39 24.76 5.95 40.69
CA VAL A 39 23.56 6.05 39.85
C VAL A 39 22.45 6.58 40.76
N GLY A 40 22.27 7.90 40.75
CA GLY A 40 21.16 8.54 41.45
C GLY A 40 19.86 8.12 40.77
N ALA A 41 18.89 7.68 41.56
CA ALA A 41 17.51 7.58 41.08
C ALA A 41 16.93 8.99 41.00
N GLU A 42 17.37 9.77 40.00
CA GLU A 42 16.74 11.05 39.70
C GLU A 42 15.39 10.79 39.04
N PRO A 43 14.30 11.42 39.52
CA PRO A 43 12.99 11.24 38.91
C PRO A 43 13.08 11.71 37.45
N LEU A 44 12.66 10.86 36.51
CA LEU A 44 12.65 11.17 35.09
C LEU A 44 11.93 12.49 34.84
N SER A 45 12.50 13.33 33.97
CA SER A 45 11.94 14.64 33.65
C SER A 45 10.46 14.52 33.27
N ILE A 46 9.60 15.27 33.97
CA ILE A 46 8.15 15.29 33.73
C ILE A 46 7.85 15.64 32.26
N TRP A 47 8.64 16.54 31.66
CA TRP A 47 8.53 16.90 30.25
C TRP A 47 8.88 15.75 29.31
N LEU A 48 9.89 14.95 29.66
CA LEU A 48 10.27 13.78 28.86
C LEU A 48 9.17 12.71 28.90
N ILE A 49 8.56 12.50 30.08
CA ILE A 49 7.40 11.62 30.23
C ILE A 49 6.21 12.15 29.41
N ALA A 50 5.94 13.45 29.44
CA ALA A 50 4.85 14.05 28.67
C ALA A 50 5.05 13.91 27.16
N ILE A 51 6.28 14.12 26.67
CA ILE A 51 6.63 13.98 25.24
C ILE A 51 6.48 12.51 24.80
N TYR A 52 7.02 11.56 25.56
CA TYR A 52 6.88 10.14 25.25
C TYR A 52 5.43 9.68 25.35
N GLY A 53 4.68 10.18 26.34
CA GLY A 53 3.25 9.92 26.47
C GLY A 53 2.44 10.42 25.27
N LEU A 54 2.75 11.63 24.79
CA LEU A 54 2.16 12.18 23.57
C LEU A 54 2.52 11.32 22.35
N ALA A 55 3.79 10.94 22.20
CA ALA A 55 4.24 10.11 21.10
C ALA A 55 3.58 8.71 21.09
N VAL A 56 3.43 8.08 22.25
CA VAL A 56 2.72 6.80 22.39
C VAL A 56 1.23 6.97 22.17
N PHE A 57 0.61 8.06 22.64
CA PHE A 57 -0.81 8.32 22.44
C PHE A 57 -1.14 8.58 20.98
N PHE A 58 -0.42 9.48 20.30
CA PHE A 58 -0.62 9.77 18.89
C PHE A 58 -0.17 8.62 18.01
N GLY A 59 0.94 7.96 18.34
CA GLY A 59 1.40 6.75 17.64
C GLY A 59 0.41 5.60 17.76
N GLY A 60 -0.14 5.39 18.96
CA GLY A 60 -1.17 4.39 19.22
C GLY A 60 -2.51 4.72 18.56
N ALA A 61 -2.94 5.99 18.57
CA ALA A 61 -4.15 6.43 17.87
C ALA A 61 -3.98 6.34 16.35
N TYR A 62 -2.81 6.69 15.83
CA TYR A 62 -2.47 6.53 14.41
C TYR A 62 -2.45 5.04 14.02
N LEU A 63 -1.76 4.20 14.78
CA LEU A 63 -1.83 2.75 14.56
C LEU A 63 -3.28 2.27 14.66
N GLY A 64 -4.04 2.58 15.70
CA GLY A 64 -5.43 2.14 15.81
C GLY A 64 -6.31 2.56 14.64
N ARG A 65 -6.12 3.79 14.12
CA ARG A 65 -6.90 4.31 12.99
C ARG A 65 -6.45 3.76 11.64
N TYR A 66 -5.17 3.43 11.47
CA TYR A 66 -4.59 3.08 10.17
C TYR A 66 -4.03 1.64 10.08
N SER A 67 -3.94 0.89 11.19
CA SER A 67 -3.41 -0.48 11.23
C SER A 67 -4.44 -1.54 10.83
N GLY A 68 -5.54 -1.13 10.20
CA GLY A 68 -6.42 -2.04 9.49
C GLY A 68 -7.20 -3.04 10.35
N ASN A 69 -7.43 -2.73 11.64
CA ASN A 69 -8.29 -3.47 12.57
C ASN A 69 -7.97 -4.98 12.66
N PHE A 70 -7.30 -5.42 13.72
CA PHE A 70 -6.95 -6.85 13.96
C PHE A 70 -8.18 -7.73 14.28
N THR A 71 -9.23 -7.66 13.48
CA THR A 71 -10.42 -8.52 13.61
C THR A 71 -10.20 -9.78 12.79
N GLY A 72 -10.58 -10.93 13.34
CA GLY A 72 -10.33 -12.27 12.78
C GLY A 72 -10.93 -12.57 11.40
N GLY A 73 -11.54 -11.58 10.73
CA GLY A 73 -11.97 -11.67 9.32
C GLY A 73 -10.97 -11.09 8.31
N GLY A 74 -9.92 -10.39 8.77
CA GLY A 74 -8.88 -9.83 7.90
C GLY A 74 -7.82 -10.83 7.42
N LEU A 75 -7.81 -12.04 8.00
CA LEU A 75 -6.89 -13.14 7.68
C LEU A 75 -7.67 -14.40 7.30
N ASP A 76 -8.70 -14.26 6.46
CA ASP A 76 -9.30 -15.43 5.82
C ASP A 76 -8.77 -15.54 4.38
N PRO A 77 -7.74 -16.37 4.12
CA PRO A 77 -7.21 -16.59 2.77
C PRO A 77 -8.21 -17.32 1.86
N MET A 78 -9.34 -17.80 2.40
CA MET A 78 -10.40 -18.47 1.67
C MET A 78 -11.68 -17.64 1.81
N GLY A 79 -11.96 -16.77 0.83
CA GLY A 79 -13.10 -15.85 0.83
C GLY A 79 -14.48 -16.53 0.91
N ALA A 80 -14.87 -16.97 2.11
CA ALA A 80 -16.22 -17.38 2.43
C ALA A 80 -17.03 -16.15 2.86
N PRO A 81 -18.24 -15.93 2.32
CA PRO A 81 -19.11 -14.85 2.80
C PRO A 81 -19.53 -15.14 4.25
N PRO A 82 -19.56 -14.14 5.15
CA PRO A 82 -19.99 -14.37 6.52
C PRO A 82 -21.46 -14.80 6.54
N PRO A 83 -21.86 -15.74 7.42
CA PRO A 83 -23.25 -16.10 7.55
C PRO A 83 -24.05 -14.90 8.04
N ALA A 84 -25.15 -14.59 7.35
CA ALA A 84 -26.08 -13.53 7.69
C ALA A 84 -26.63 -13.71 9.10
N LYS A 85 -25.99 -13.06 10.09
CA LYS A 85 -26.59 -12.89 11.41
C LYS A 85 -27.61 -11.77 11.31
N LYS A 86 -28.89 -12.15 11.28
CA LYS A 86 -29.99 -11.24 11.60
C LYS A 86 -29.78 -10.75 13.03
N THR A 87 -29.26 -9.53 13.21
CA THR A 87 -29.29 -8.87 14.51
C THR A 87 -30.50 -7.95 14.54
N ALA A 88 -31.43 -8.31 15.42
CA ALA A 88 -32.56 -7.50 15.81
C ALA A 88 -32.09 -6.08 16.19
N ALA A 89 -32.88 -5.10 15.77
CA ALA A 89 -32.67 -3.69 16.03
C ALA A 89 -32.62 -3.39 17.54
N GLY A 90 -31.55 -2.72 17.96
CA GLY A 90 -31.48 -1.95 19.20
C GLY A 90 -31.04 -0.52 18.85
N PRO A 91 -31.57 0.53 19.52
CA PRO A 91 -31.26 1.90 19.17
C PRO A 91 -29.95 2.31 19.84
N GLY A 92 -28.89 2.49 19.06
CA GLY A 92 -27.66 3.08 19.56
C GLY A 92 -26.42 2.71 18.75
N GLY A 93 -26.01 3.61 17.86
CA GLY A 93 -24.60 3.76 17.47
C GLY A 93 -23.98 2.62 16.67
N GLY A 94 -24.64 2.13 15.63
CA GLY A 94 -23.96 1.38 14.57
C GLY A 94 -23.30 2.37 13.61
N GLU A 95 -22.01 2.63 13.76
CA GLU A 95 -21.21 3.17 12.66
C GLU A 95 -21.32 2.14 11.52
N GLN A 96 -22.12 2.48 10.51
CA GLN A 96 -22.19 1.74 9.27
C GLN A 96 -20.77 1.74 8.73
N VAL A 97 -20.08 0.60 8.79
CA VAL A 97 -18.82 0.41 8.08
C VAL A 97 -19.16 0.63 6.62
N ALA A 98 -18.92 1.85 6.12
CA ALA A 98 -19.33 2.24 4.79
C ALA A 98 -18.69 1.24 3.82
N GLU A 99 -19.53 0.42 3.19
CA GLU A 99 -19.10 -0.53 2.19
C GLU A 99 -18.39 0.28 1.10
N LEU A 100 -17.07 0.08 0.98
CA LEU A 100 -16.25 0.85 0.05
C LEU A 100 -16.84 0.74 -1.35
N SER A 101 -16.95 1.85 -2.06
CA SER A 101 -17.46 1.85 -3.43
C SER A 101 -16.61 0.92 -4.33
N PRO A 102 -17.17 0.34 -5.41
CA PRO A 102 -16.38 -0.47 -6.35
C PRO A 102 -15.11 0.23 -6.83
N ARG A 103 -15.19 1.54 -7.08
CA ARG A 103 -14.05 2.39 -7.44
C ARG A 103 -12.98 2.43 -6.34
N ASP A 104 -13.37 2.60 -5.08
CA ASP A 104 -12.40 2.69 -3.97
C ASP A 104 -11.74 1.35 -3.66
N ARG A 105 -12.47 0.24 -3.81
CA ARG A 105 -11.90 -1.11 -3.75
C ARG A 105 -10.93 -1.32 -4.91
N GLY A 106 -11.34 -0.93 -6.12
CA GLY A 106 -10.53 -0.98 -7.33
C GLY A 106 -9.21 -0.23 -7.19
N LYS A 107 -9.23 0.96 -6.60
CA LYS A 107 -8.02 1.77 -6.34
C LYS A 107 -7.00 1.02 -5.48
N LYS A 108 -7.44 0.29 -4.45
CA LYS A 108 -6.54 -0.50 -3.59
C LYS A 108 -5.93 -1.68 -4.36
N ILE A 109 -6.72 -2.32 -5.21
CA ILE A 109 -6.26 -3.42 -6.07
C ILE A 109 -5.25 -2.91 -7.09
N PHE A 110 -5.53 -1.76 -7.72
CA PHE A 110 -4.62 -1.08 -8.65
C PHE A 110 -3.27 -0.79 -7.99
N ALA A 111 -3.29 -0.16 -6.81
CA ALA A 111 -2.07 0.17 -6.07
C ALA A 111 -1.20 -1.05 -5.75
N ALA A 112 -1.82 -2.20 -5.47
CA ALA A 112 -1.11 -3.43 -5.12
C ALA A 112 -0.58 -4.21 -6.33
N ASN A 113 -1.26 -4.13 -7.49
CA ASN A 113 -1.02 -5.05 -8.62
C ASN A 113 -0.62 -4.36 -9.92
N CYS A 114 -1.23 -3.21 -10.23
CA CYS A 114 -1.11 -2.57 -11.55
C CYS A 114 -0.16 -1.35 -11.52
N GLN A 115 -0.10 -0.66 -10.38
CA GLN A 115 0.61 0.61 -10.21
C GLN A 115 2.11 0.50 -10.51
N THR A 116 2.74 -0.64 -10.21
CA THR A 116 4.18 -0.85 -10.44
C THR A 116 4.58 -0.59 -11.90
N CYS A 117 3.71 -0.95 -12.85
CA CYS A 117 3.95 -0.76 -14.28
C CYS A 117 3.23 0.48 -14.83
N HIS A 118 1.94 0.64 -14.50
CA HIS A 118 1.11 1.72 -15.06
C HIS A 118 1.22 3.05 -14.31
N GLN A 119 1.96 3.08 -13.19
CA GLN A 119 2.14 4.22 -12.30
C GLN A 119 0.85 4.67 -11.61
N ALA A 120 0.98 5.41 -10.52
CA ALA A 120 -0.19 5.92 -9.76
C ALA A 120 -1.03 6.91 -10.59
N THR A 121 -0.42 7.54 -11.59
CA THR A 121 -1.06 8.48 -12.51
C THR A 121 -1.71 7.80 -13.72
N GLY A 122 -1.56 6.47 -13.86
CA GLY A 122 -2.05 5.74 -15.03
C GLY A 122 -1.35 6.13 -16.34
N LEU A 123 -0.25 6.88 -16.30
CA LEU A 123 0.48 7.30 -17.50
C LEU A 123 1.49 6.25 -18.00
N GLY A 124 1.77 5.22 -17.19
CA GLY A 124 2.80 4.24 -17.49
C GLY A 124 4.18 4.87 -17.64
N VAL A 125 5.01 4.27 -18.49
CA VAL A 125 6.36 4.73 -18.81
C VAL A 125 6.49 4.71 -20.33
N ALA A 126 6.76 5.88 -20.93
CA ALA A 126 6.86 6.00 -22.39
C ALA A 126 7.83 4.97 -22.99
N GLY A 127 7.39 4.28 -24.05
CA GLY A 127 8.15 3.22 -24.72
C GLY A 127 8.25 1.88 -23.98
N GLN A 128 7.76 1.79 -22.72
CA GLN A 128 7.89 0.57 -21.90
C GLN A 128 6.53 0.05 -21.39
N TYR A 129 5.73 0.90 -20.75
CA TYR A 129 4.41 0.56 -20.22
C TYR A 129 3.36 1.56 -20.73
N PRO A 130 2.28 1.09 -21.37
CA PRO A 130 1.31 1.98 -21.98
C PRO A 130 0.50 2.77 -20.93
N PRO A 131 0.04 4.00 -21.28
CA PRO A 131 -0.87 4.74 -20.45
C PRO A 131 -2.26 4.08 -20.44
N LEU A 132 -2.89 4.05 -19.27
CA LEU A 132 -4.31 3.78 -19.07
C LEU A 132 -5.13 5.08 -19.03
N ALA A 133 -4.50 6.17 -18.59
CA ALA A 133 -5.10 7.50 -18.59
C ALA A 133 -5.37 8.01 -20.01
N GLY A 134 -6.65 8.20 -20.36
CA GLY A 134 -7.08 8.65 -21.67
C GLY A 134 -6.81 7.64 -22.80
N SER A 135 -6.62 6.36 -22.47
CA SER A 135 -6.40 5.28 -23.44
C SER A 135 -7.70 4.88 -24.14
N GLU A 136 -7.60 4.53 -25.42
CA GLU A 136 -8.67 3.92 -26.20
C GLU A 136 -9.15 2.59 -25.59
N PHE A 137 -8.27 1.83 -24.95
CA PHE A 137 -8.62 0.56 -24.31
C PHE A 137 -9.40 0.77 -23.00
N THR A 138 -9.11 1.84 -22.27
CA THR A 138 -9.80 2.13 -21.00
C THR A 138 -11.12 2.88 -21.25
N ASN A 139 -11.17 3.78 -22.23
CA ASN A 139 -12.40 4.54 -22.54
C ASN A 139 -13.36 3.84 -23.52
N GLY A 140 -12.88 2.87 -24.29
CA GLY A 140 -13.70 2.07 -25.20
C GLY A 140 -14.53 1.00 -24.49
N GLY A 141 -15.00 0.02 -25.27
CA GLY A 141 -15.76 -1.11 -24.75
C GLY A 141 -15.00 -1.96 -23.74
N SER A 142 -15.65 -2.37 -22.65
CA SER A 142 -15.01 -3.13 -21.56
C SER A 142 -14.51 -4.52 -21.98
N ARG A 143 -14.95 -5.08 -23.11
CA ARG A 143 -14.54 -6.41 -23.60
C ARG A 143 -13.04 -6.50 -23.87
N ARG A 144 -12.49 -5.56 -24.64
CA ARG A 144 -11.05 -5.55 -24.99
C ARG A 144 -10.17 -5.43 -23.75
N MET A 145 -10.52 -4.51 -22.85
CA MET A 145 -9.84 -4.34 -21.57
C MET A 145 -9.91 -5.60 -20.71
N GLY A 146 -11.09 -6.23 -20.63
CA GLY A 146 -11.28 -7.47 -19.87
C GLY A 146 -10.45 -8.62 -20.40
N MET A 147 -10.31 -8.76 -21.73
CA MET A 147 -9.45 -9.75 -22.37
C MET A 147 -7.98 -9.56 -21.96
N ILE A 148 -7.48 -8.32 -22.01
CA ILE A 148 -6.11 -7.98 -21.62
C ILE A 148 -5.88 -8.28 -20.13
N VAL A 149 -6.79 -7.90 -19.23
CA VAL A 149 -6.62 -8.14 -17.79
C VAL A 149 -6.67 -9.64 -17.46
N LEU A 150 -7.58 -10.40 -18.08
CA LEU A 150 -7.74 -11.82 -17.79
C LEU A 150 -6.59 -12.66 -18.35
N LYS A 151 -6.19 -12.44 -19.60
CA LYS A 151 -5.24 -13.31 -20.33
C LYS A 151 -3.89 -12.67 -20.62
N GLY A 152 -3.71 -11.40 -20.29
CA GLY A 152 -2.50 -10.68 -20.58
C GLY A 152 -2.43 -10.20 -22.03
N LEU A 153 -1.38 -9.46 -22.32
CA LEU A 153 -1.11 -8.87 -23.63
C LEU A 153 0.38 -8.94 -23.92
N GLN A 154 0.73 -9.42 -25.11
CA GLN A 154 2.11 -9.57 -25.57
C GLN A 154 2.32 -8.98 -26.97
N GLY A 155 3.58 -8.66 -27.26
CA GLY A 155 3.99 -8.17 -28.57
C GLY A 155 3.71 -6.69 -28.77
N PRO A 156 3.95 -6.18 -29.99
CA PRO A 156 3.75 -4.79 -30.30
C PRO A 156 2.28 -4.42 -30.13
N VAL A 157 2.00 -3.37 -29.35
CA VAL A 157 0.68 -2.74 -29.23
C VAL A 157 0.81 -1.23 -29.34
N LYS A 158 -0.12 -0.60 -30.05
CA LYS A 158 -0.23 0.84 -30.17
C LYS A 158 -1.24 1.38 -29.17
N VAL A 159 -0.83 2.34 -28.36
CA VAL A 159 -1.70 3.03 -27.41
C VAL A 159 -1.48 4.53 -27.55
N LYS A 160 -2.54 5.30 -27.81
CA LYS A 160 -2.46 6.76 -28.06
C LYS A 160 -1.40 7.15 -29.09
N GLY A 161 -1.26 6.34 -30.15
CA GLY A 161 -0.33 6.62 -31.23
C GLY A 161 1.12 6.17 -31.01
N GLN A 162 1.47 5.72 -29.80
CA GLN A 162 2.82 5.26 -29.46
C GLN A 162 2.90 3.73 -29.43
N GLN A 163 4.04 3.18 -29.84
CA GLN A 163 4.29 1.74 -29.84
C GLN A 163 4.83 1.27 -28.49
N TYR A 164 4.24 0.19 -27.97
CA TYR A 164 4.65 -0.55 -26.78
C TYR A 164 4.79 -2.03 -27.14
N GLY A 165 5.29 -2.86 -26.22
CA GLY A 165 5.38 -4.31 -26.42
C GLY A 165 6.70 -4.96 -26.02
N SER A 166 7.65 -4.20 -25.48
CA SER A 166 8.89 -4.74 -24.90
C SER A 166 8.65 -5.46 -23.57
N ALA A 167 7.61 -5.07 -22.83
CA ALA A 167 7.11 -5.79 -21.66
C ALA A 167 5.82 -6.53 -21.98
N VAL A 168 5.65 -7.70 -21.35
CA VAL A 168 4.42 -8.48 -21.38
C VAL A 168 3.53 -8.04 -20.23
N MET A 169 2.24 -7.80 -20.50
CA MET A 169 1.23 -7.65 -19.45
C MET A 169 0.80 -9.04 -18.99
N GLN A 170 1.12 -9.38 -17.75
CA GLN A 170 0.77 -10.67 -17.15
C GLN A 170 -0.76 -10.90 -17.06
N PRO A 171 -1.23 -12.16 -17.24
CA PRO A 171 -2.62 -12.54 -17.00
C PRO A 171 -2.95 -12.49 -15.50
N TRP A 172 -4.16 -12.03 -15.17
CA TRP A 172 -4.67 -12.00 -13.79
C TRP A 172 -5.79 -13.01 -13.52
N ASP A 173 -6.17 -13.84 -14.52
CA ASP A 173 -7.24 -14.82 -14.36
C ASP A 173 -7.00 -15.75 -13.15
N LYS A 174 -5.80 -16.28 -12.94
CA LYS A 174 -5.55 -17.23 -11.84
C LYS A 174 -5.38 -16.59 -10.47
N THR A 175 -5.13 -15.28 -10.41
CA THR A 175 -4.71 -14.59 -9.19
C THR A 175 -5.78 -13.67 -8.62
N LEU A 176 -6.62 -13.07 -9.46
CA LEU A 176 -7.68 -12.15 -9.04
C LEU A 176 -9.06 -12.76 -9.28
N THR A 177 -9.94 -12.55 -8.31
CA THR A 177 -11.36 -12.93 -8.42
C THR A 177 -12.09 -11.98 -9.38
N ASP A 178 -13.23 -12.42 -9.90
CA ASP A 178 -14.03 -11.64 -10.85
C ASP A 178 -14.44 -10.28 -10.28
N GLN A 179 -14.80 -10.25 -8.99
CA GLN A 179 -15.11 -9.00 -8.30
C GLN A 179 -13.91 -8.04 -8.24
N LYS A 180 -12.70 -8.55 -7.97
CA LYS A 180 -11.50 -7.71 -7.90
C LYS A 180 -11.15 -7.13 -9.28
N ILE A 181 -11.31 -7.93 -10.33
CA ILE A 181 -11.09 -7.49 -11.71
C ILE A 181 -12.14 -6.43 -12.11
N ALA A 182 -13.41 -6.66 -11.79
CA ALA A 182 -14.48 -5.70 -12.05
C ALA A 182 -14.25 -4.36 -11.32
N ASP A 183 -13.86 -4.42 -10.05
CA ASP A 183 -13.57 -3.24 -9.23
C ASP A 183 -12.37 -2.44 -9.81
N VAL A 184 -11.26 -3.10 -10.16
CA VAL A 184 -10.07 -2.41 -10.71
C VAL A 184 -10.34 -1.82 -12.09
N MET A 185 -11.05 -2.54 -12.96
CA MET A 185 -11.46 -2.01 -14.26
C MET A 185 -12.39 -0.79 -14.09
N THR A 186 -13.32 -0.84 -13.13
CA THR A 186 -14.19 0.30 -12.80
C THR A 186 -13.39 1.51 -12.31
N TYR A 187 -12.37 1.30 -11.50
CA TYR A 187 -11.48 2.36 -11.06
C TYR A 187 -10.73 2.99 -12.24
N GLU A 188 -10.05 2.20 -13.06
CA GLU A 188 -9.30 2.68 -14.23
C GLU A 188 -10.19 3.43 -15.23
N ARG A 189 -11.44 2.96 -15.43
CA ARG A 189 -12.44 3.56 -16.33
C ARG A 189 -13.05 4.87 -15.84
N SER A 190 -12.88 5.20 -14.56
CA SER A 190 -13.43 6.41 -13.93
C SER A 190 -12.38 7.38 -13.39
N ASP A 191 -11.08 7.04 -13.48
CA ASP A 191 -9.99 7.87 -12.98
C ASP A 191 -9.20 8.54 -14.11
N TRP A 192 -8.35 9.51 -13.76
CA TRP A 192 -7.48 10.23 -14.69
C TRP A 192 -8.20 10.90 -15.87
N GLY A 193 -9.46 11.30 -15.66
CA GLY A 193 -10.31 11.90 -16.69
C GLY A 193 -10.97 10.90 -17.63
N ASN A 194 -10.83 9.59 -17.37
CA ASN A 194 -11.61 8.57 -18.06
C ASN A 194 -13.08 8.64 -17.63
N SER A 195 -13.99 8.37 -18.56
CA SER A 195 -15.44 8.50 -18.35
C SER A 195 -16.20 7.36 -19.02
N ALA A 196 -15.84 6.12 -18.69
CA ALA A 196 -16.47 4.93 -19.25
C ALA A 196 -17.36 4.22 -18.23
N SER A 197 -18.23 3.34 -18.72
CA SER A 197 -19.19 2.58 -17.90
C SER A 197 -18.49 1.72 -16.84
N PRO A 198 -19.05 1.55 -15.63
CA PRO A 198 -18.51 0.61 -14.65
C PRO A 198 -18.60 -0.82 -15.16
N VAL A 199 -17.76 -1.70 -14.61
CA VAL A 199 -17.71 -3.12 -14.95
C VAL A 199 -18.20 -3.94 -13.75
N THR A 200 -19.03 -4.95 -13.99
CA THR A 200 -19.59 -5.81 -12.93
C THR A 200 -18.88 -7.16 -12.87
N ALA A 201 -19.02 -7.86 -11.73
CA ALA A 201 -18.43 -9.18 -11.58
C ALA A 201 -19.03 -10.20 -12.56
N GLU A 202 -20.33 -10.09 -12.83
CA GLU A 202 -21.04 -10.99 -13.76
C GLU A 202 -20.48 -10.89 -15.19
N GLN A 203 -20.14 -9.67 -15.62
CA GLN A 203 -19.47 -9.44 -16.90
C GLN A 203 -18.13 -10.18 -16.95
N ILE A 204 -17.30 -10.05 -15.91
CA ILE A 204 -16.00 -10.72 -15.84
C ILE A 204 -16.16 -12.24 -15.77
N THR A 205 -17.13 -12.75 -15.01
CA THR A 205 -17.42 -14.19 -14.96
C THR A 205 -17.84 -14.72 -16.34
N ALA A 206 -18.68 -13.99 -17.08
CA ALA A 206 -19.09 -14.37 -18.43
C ALA A 206 -17.88 -14.39 -19.38
N LEU A 207 -17.08 -13.32 -19.40
CA LEU A 207 -15.89 -13.24 -20.23
C LEU A 207 -14.87 -14.33 -19.89
N ARG A 208 -14.66 -14.62 -18.60
CA ARG A 208 -13.74 -15.68 -18.16
C ARG A 208 -14.17 -17.06 -18.69
N LYS A 209 -15.48 -17.34 -18.73
CA LYS A 209 -16.01 -18.59 -19.31
C LYS A 209 -15.77 -18.65 -20.82
N GLU A 210 -16.02 -17.55 -21.53
CA GLU A 210 -15.75 -17.46 -22.97
C GLU A 210 -14.26 -17.72 -23.28
N LEU A 211 -13.36 -17.21 -22.43
CA LEU A 211 -11.91 -17.31 -22.60
C LEU A 211 -11.28 -18.54 -21.93
N ALA A 212 -12.05 -19.48 -21.40
CA ALA A 212 -11.53 -20.62 -20.65
C ALA A 212 -10.53 -21.47 -21.45
N ASN A 213 -10.74 -21.57 -22.76
CA ASN A 213 -9.91 -22.36 -23.68
C ASN A 213 -8.78 -21.55 -24.33
N HIS A 214 -8.54 -20.31 -23.90
CA HIS A 214 -7.44 -19.48 -24.40
C HIS A 214 -6.31 -19.43 -23.35
N PRO A 215 -5.27 -20.28 -23.47
CA PRO A 215 -4.18 -20.33 -22.50
C PRO A 215 -3.12 -19.25 -22.75
N GLU A 216 -2.98 -18.78 -23.99
CA GLU A 216 -1.95 -17.83 -24.39
C GLU A 216 -2.36 -16.38 -24.12
N SER A 217 -1.37 -15.49 -23.99
CA SER A 217 -1.62 -14.05 -23.97
C SER A 217 -2.03 -13.52 -25.33
N PHE A 218 -2.91 -12.52 -25.33
CA PHE A 218 -3.39 -11.91 -26.58
C PHE A 218 -2.30 -11.06 -27.24
N THR A 219 -2.44 -10.84 -28.54
CA THR A 219 -1.73 -9.83 -29.30
C THR A 219 -2.62 -8.64 -29.63
N GLU A 220 -2.06 -7.53 -30.10
CA GLU A 220 -2.85 -6.40 -30.59
C GLU A 220 -3.88 -6.82 -31.65
N HIS A 221 -3.50 -7.70 -32.58
CA HIS A 221 -4.41 -8.21 -33.60
C HIS A 221 -5.63 -8.90 -33.00
N ASP A 222 -5.44 -9.73 -31.96
CA ASP A 222 -6.55 -10.46 -31.32
C ASP A 222 -7.49 -9.53 -30.56
N ILE A 223 -6.93 -8.52 -29.88
CA ILE A 223 -7.72 -7.52 -29.16
C ILE A 223 -8.50 -6.63 -30.13
N LEU A 224 -7.89 -6.21 -31.24
CA LEU A 224 -8.57 -5.37 -32.23
C LEU A 224 -9.60 -6.16 -33.06
N ALA A 225 -9.41 -7.47 -33.23
CA ALA A 225 -10.40 -8.35 -33.86
C ALA A 225 -11.67 -8.52 -33.00
N ALA A 226 -11.55 -8.36 -31.67
CA ALA A 226 -12.71 -8.35 -30.79
C ALA A 226 -13.56 -7.08 -30.99
N PRO A 227 -14.90 -7.19 -30.91
CA PRO A 227 -15.80 -6.05 -31.07
C PRO A 227 -15.55 -5.00 -29.98
N GLU A 228 -15.67 -3.73 -30.36
CA GLU A 228 -15.53 -2.59 -29.44
C GLU A 228 -16.85 -2.33 -28.70
N GLU A 229 -17.15 -3.21 -27.76
CA GLU A 229 -18.39 -3.20 -27.00
C GLU A 229 -18.13 -3.47 -25.51
N ASP A 230 -19.09 -3.08 -24.68
CA ASP A 230 -19.08 -3.50 -23.28
C ASP A 230 -19.48 -4.98 -23.18
N ILE A 231 -18.89 -5.69 -22.23
CA ILE A 231 -19.19 -7.09 -21.97
C ILE A 231 -20.69 -7.22 -21.64
N PRO A 232 -21.42 -8.16 -22.27
CA PRO A 232 -22.83 -8.36 -21.97
C PRO A 232 -23.05 -8.84 -20.53
N GLY A 233 -24.09 -8.33 -19.88
CA GLY A 233 -24.50 -8.73 -18.52
C GLY A 233 -24.22 -7.66 -17.46
N GLY A 234 -24.97 -7.70 -16.37
CA GLY A 234 -24.84 -6.76 -15.24
C GLY A 234 -25.63 -5.46 -15.44
N ALA A 235 -26.73 -5.30 -14.71
CA ALA A 235 -27.28 -3.97 -14.50
C ALA A 235 -26.23 -3.15 -13.72
N PRO A 236 -25.93 -1.89 -14.13
CA PRO A 236 -24.94 -1.09 -13.42
C PRO A 236 -25.38 -0.95 -11.96
N ALA A 237 -24.52 -1.37 -11.04
CA ALA A 237 -24.71 -1.12 -9.62
C ALA A 237 -24.63 0.40 -9.40
N GLY A 238 -25.79 1.07 -9.42
CA GLY A 238 -25.98 2.44 -8.97
C GLY A 238 -25.49 3.54 -9.92
N GLY A 239 -26.43 4.18 -10.63
CA GLY A 239 -26.36 5.61 -10.95
C GLY A 239 -25.37 6.03 -12.03
N ALA A 240 -25.56 5.58 -13.28
CA ALA A 240 -25.04 6.31 -14.43
C ALA A 240 -25.93 7.54 -14.68
N GLY A 241 -25.45 8.73 -14.27
CA GLY A 241 -25.99 9.99 -14.75
C GLY A 241 -25.78 10.13 -16.27
N PRO A 242 -26.66 10.85 -17.00
CA PRO A 242 -26.60 10.92 -18.45
C PRO A 242 -25.28 11.52 -18.95
N LYS A 243 -24.69 10.88 -19.98
CA LYS A 243 -23.57 11.37 -20.78
C LYS A 243 -23.94 12.75 -21.38
N PRO A 244 -23.27 13.86 -21.07
CA PRO A 244 -23.50 15.12 -21.76
C PRO A 244 -22.72 15.12 -23.08
N GLY A 245 -23.42 15.40 -24.19
CA GLY A 245 -22.78 15.92 -25.40
C GLY A 245 -22.85 15.02 -26.65
N ALA A 246 -24.05 14.67 -27.09
CA ALA A 246 -24.30 14.58 -28.53
C ALA A 246 -24.88 15.92 -28.98
N ALA A 247 -24.02 16.82 -29.46
CA ALA A 247 -24.45 18.06 -30.10
C ALA A 247 -25.28 17.69 -31.33
N ALA A 248 -26.59 17.91 -31.26
CA ALA A 248 -27.48 17.87 -32.42
C ALA A 248 -27.05 18.97 -33.40
N LYS A 249 -26.73 18.57 -34.64
CA LYS A 249 -26.51 19.49 -35.75
C LYS A 249 -27.79 20.30 -36.01
N PRO A 250 -27.72 21.61 -36.30
CA PRO A 250 -28.89 22.37 -36.73
C PRO A 250 -29.38 21.88 -38.09
N ALA A 251 -30.67 21.58 -38.20
CA ALA A 251 -31.34 21.28 -39.44
C ALA A 251 -31.46 22.54 -40.32
N GLU A 252 -31.19 22.38 -41.60
CA GLU A 252 -31.32 23.39 -42.65
C GLU A 252 -32.81 23.71 -42.93
N PRO A 253 -33.21 24.99 -43.08
CA PRO A 253 -34.61 25.35 -43.29
C PRO A 253 -35.05 25.06 -44.75
N PRO A 254 -36.32 24.66 -44.97
CA PRO A 254 -36.81 24.30 -46.31
C PRO A 254 -37.01 25.53 -47.19
N LYS A 255 -36.63 25.41 -48.47
CA LYS A 255 -36.89 26.39 -49.53
C LYS A 255 -38.40 26.58 -49.77
N PRO A 256 -38.89 27.82 -49.97
CA PRO A 256 -40.25 28.06 -50.44
C PRO A 256 -40.38 27.65 -51.92
N GLN A 257 -41.44 26.91 -52.22
CA GLN A 257 -41.86 26.62 -53.59
C GLN A 257 -42.54 27.87 -54.17
N GLY A 258 -42.10 28.29 -55.35
CA GLY A 258 -42.72 29.29 -56.21
C GLY A 258 -42.60 28.82 -57.64
#